data_AF-A0A529CIE9-F1
#
_entry.id   AF-A0A529CIE9-F1
#
_cell.length_a   1.000
_cell.length_b   1.000
_cell.length_c   1.000
_cell.angle_alpha   90.00
_cell.angle_beta   90.00
_cell.angle_gamma   90.00
#
_symmetry.space_group_name_H-M   'P 1'
#
loop_
_entity.id
_entity.type
_entity.pdbx_description
1 polymer ?
#
loop_
_entity_poly.entity_id
_entity_poly.type
_entity_poly.pdbx_seq_one_letter_code
_entity_poly.pdbx_strand_id
1 'polypeptide(L)'
;MSRVAAFFRSRWLGGVPLDRLFWRDLVVVGTAINVASSVAALTLLGLKLPLALVLAVHFAPVPYNIFLTFAVWRTAGKSSGAKAALMTLGATLWLILVVVA
;
A
#
# COMPACT_ATOMS: atom_id res chain seq x y z
N MET A 1 -8.59 14.95 -16.37
CA MET A 1 -8.53 14.00 -15.24
C MET A 1 -7.97 14.72 -14.02
N SER A 2 -8.49 14.46 -12.82
CA SER A 2 -7.89 14.97 -11.58
C SER A 2 -6.50 14.35 -11.35
N ARG A 3 -5.62 15.06 -10.61
CA ARG A 3 -4.27 14.56 -10.29
C ARG A 3 -4.32 13.20 -9.58
N VAL A 4 -5.32 13.01 -8.70
CA VAL A 4 -5.56 11.75 -7.99
C VAL A 4 -5.92 10.63 -8.96
N ALA A 5 -6.87 10.84 -9.86
CA ALA A 5 -7.24 9.82 -10.86
C ALA A 5 -6.06 9.45 -11.77
N ALA A 6 -5.23 10.43 -12.15
CA ALA A 6 -4.02 10.18 -12.94
C ALA A 6 -2.99 9.33 -12.17
N PHE A 7 -2.82 9.59 -10.87
CA PHE A 7 -1.94 8.80 -10.00
C PHE A 7 -2.33 7.31 -9.99
N PHE A 8 -3.60 7.01 -9.72
CA PHE A 8 -4.10 5.62 -9.69
C PHE A 8 -4.02 4.96 -11.07
N ARG A 9 -4.48 5.66 -12.11
CA ARG A 9 -4.47 5.14 -13.49
C ARG A 9 -3.05 4.79 -13.96
N SER A 10 -2.07 5.64 -13.69
CA SER A 10 -0.68 5.39 -14.10
C SER A 10 -0.11 4.09 -13.53
N ARG A 11 -0.39 3.79 -12.26
CA ARG A 11 0.07 2.56 -11.59
C ARG A 11 -0.70 1.34 -12.02
N TRP A 12 -2.02 1.47 -12.12
CA TRP A 12 -2.88 0.37 -12.56
C TRP A 12 -2.59 -0.09 -13.99
N LEU A 13 -2.24 0.84 -14.88
CA LEU A 13 -1.88 0.49 -16.27
C LEU A 13 -0.42 0.07 -16.43
N GLY A 14 0.39 0.07 -15.36
CA GLY A 14 1.81 -0.25 -15.41
C GLY A 14 2.67 0.81 -16.11
N GLY A 15 2.26 2.08 -16.06
CA GLY A 15 3.02 3.22 -16.58
C GLY A 15 4.11 3.72 -15.63
N VAL A 16 4.30 3.08 -14.48
CA VAL A 16 5.37 3.36 -13.52
C VAL A 16 6.35 2.17 -13.52
N PRO A 17 7.67 2.40 -13.58
CA PRO A 17 8.66 1.33 -13.51
C PRO A 17 8.49 0.47 -12.26
N LEU A 18 8.65 -0.85 -12.40
CA LEU A 18 8.44 -1.82 -11.32
C LEU A 18 9.27 -1.48 -10.06
N ASP A 19 10.53 -1.10 -10.23
CA ASP A 19 11.41 -0.71 -9.11
C ASP A 19 10.87 0.47 -8.31
N ARG A 20 10.37 1.50 -9.00
CA ARG A 20 9.80 2.68 -8.36
C ARG A 20 8.48 2.35 -7.68
N LEU A 21 7.65 1.54 -8.33
CA LEU A 21 6.37 1.11 -7.77
C LEU A 21 6.57 0.27 -6.50
N PHE A 22 7.54 -0.64 -6.52
CA PHE A 22 7.86 -1.50 -5.37
C PHE A 22 8.55 -0.71 -4.24
N TRP A 23 9.69 -0.08 -4.49
CA TRP A 23 10.46 0.53 -3.40
C TRP A 23 9.85 1.81 -2.89
N ARG A 24 9.53 2.76 -3.78
CA ARG A 24 9.06 4.07 -3.35
C ARG A 24 7.59 4.02 -2.94
N ASP A 25 6.72 3.49 -3.81
CA ASP A 25 5.28 3.62 -3.58
C ASP A 25 4.78 2.56 -2.58
N LEU A 26 5.14 1.29 -2.75
CA LEU A 26 4.71 0.22 -1.85
C LEU A 26 5.48 0.24 -0.52
N VAL A 27 6.80 0.04 -0.55
CA VAL A 27 7.59 -0.14 0.69
C VAL A 27 7.70 1.17 1.46
N VAL A 28 8.17 2.26 0.86
CA VAL A 28 8.42 3.51 1.61
C VAL A 28 7.11 4.26 1.91
N VAL A 29 6.37 4.65 0.88
CA VAL A 29 5.15 5.47 1.05
C VAL A 29 4.04 4.67 1.73
N GLY A 30 3.82 3.42 1.32
CA GLY A 30 2.86 2.54 1.97
C GLY A 30 3.16 2.37 3.45
N THR A 31 4.40 2.03 3.84
CA THR A 31 4.75 1.87 5.27
C THR A 31 4.58 3.18 6.04
N ALA A 32 5.00 4.32 5.47
CA ALA A 32 4.82 5.62 6.13
C ALA A 32 3.34 5.94 6.40
N ILE A 33 2.44 5.62 5.46
CA ILE A 33 0.99 5.80 5.63
C ILE A 33 0.45 4.88 6.72
N ASN A 34 0.85 3.59 6.73
CA ASN A 34 0.42 2.65 7.76
C ASN A 34 0.89 3.09 9.16
N VAL A 35 2.15 3.49 9.31
CA VAL A 35 2.69 4.02 10.58
C VAL A 35 1.91 5.27 11.02
N ALA A 36 1.67 6.23 10.13
CA ALA A 36 0.92 7.44 10.46
C ALA A 36 -0.52 7.13 10.89
N SER A 37 -1.19 6.20 10.19
CA SER A 37 -2.54 5.73 10.53
C SER A 37 -2.57 5.02 11.89
N SER A 38 -1.60 4.16 12.20
CA SER A 38 -1.50 3.49 13.50
C SER A 38 -1.21 4.46 14.63
N VAL A 39 -0.30 5.44 14.45
CA VAL A 39 -0.07 6.51 15.44
C VAL A 39 -1.33 7.33 15.66
N ALA A 40 -2.06 7.67 14.60
CA ALA A 40 -3.34 8.36 14.72
C ALA A 40 -4.37 7.52 15.49
N ALA A 41 -4.53 6.24 15.15
CA ALA A 41 -5.45 5.34 15.84
C ALA A 41 -5.12 5.20 17.34
N LEU A 42 -3.84 5.01 17.69
CA LEU A 42 -3.38 4.97 19.07
C LEU A 42 -3.65 6.28 19.82
N THR A 43 -3.48 7.42 19.14
CA THR A 43 -3.82 8.73 19.70
C THR A 43 -5.32 8.82 20.00
N LEU A 44 -6.18 8.45 19.05
CA LEU A 44 -7.64 8.46 19.22
C LEU A 44 -8.08 7.51 20.34
N LEU A 45 -7.42 6.36 20.48
CA LEU A 45 -7.64 5.42 21.57
C LEU A 45 -7.24 6.01 22.92
N GLY A 46 -6.08 6.67 23.01
CA GLY A 46 -5.62 7.38 24.21
C GLY A 46 -6.56 8.52 24.62
N LEU A 47 -7.20 9.16 23.64
CA LEU A 47 -8.27 10.15 23.84
C LEU A 47 -9.64 9.54 24.19
N LYS A 48 -9.71 8.20 24.35
CA LYS A 48 -10.93 7.44 24.69
C LYS A 48 -12.09 7.66 23.71
N LEU A 49 -11.77 7.91 22.43
CA LEU A 49 -12.78 8.01 21.38
C LEU A 49 -13.42 6.64 21.06
N PRO A 50 -14.57 6.62 20.35
CA PRO A 50 -15.27 5.38 20.04
C PRO A 50 -14.38 4.37 19.30
N LEU A 51 -14.39 3.11 19.73
CA LEU A 51 -13.56 2.04 19.15
C LEU A 51 -13.80 1.90 17.64
N ALA A 52 -15.04 2.05 17.17
CA ALA A 52 -15.34 2.01 15.74
C ALA A 52 -14.57 3.06 14.93
N LEU A 53 -14.37 4.27 15.48
CA LEU A 53 -13.58 5.31 14.83
C LEU A 53 -12.09 4.96 14.82
N VAL A 54 -11.57 4.43 15.94
CA VAL A 54 -10.18 3.98 16.05
C VAL A 54 -9.88 2.92 14.99
N LEU A 55 -10.74 1.91 14.87
CA LEU A 55 -10.60 0.84 13.88
C LEU A 55 -10.75 1.36 12.45
N ALA A 56 -11.70 2.27 12.20
CA ALA A 56 -11.86 2.87 10.88
C ALA A 56 -10.59 3.63 10.44
N VAL A 57 -9.95 4.36 11.35
CA VAL A 57 -8.71 5.09 11.05
C VAL A 57 -7.53 4.15 10.84
N HIS A 58 -7.39 3.11 11.69
CA HIS A 58 -6.33 2.11 11.57
C HIS A 58 -6.43 1.30 10.27
N PHE A 59 -7.64 0.90 9.87
CA PHE A 59 -7.86 0.11 8.64
C PHE A 59 -8.07 0.97 7.38
N ALA A 60 -8.12 2.30 7.49
CA ALA A 60 -8.25 3.20 6.33
C ALA A 60 -7.19 2.99 5.22
N PRO A 61 -5.92 2.65 5.52
CA PRO A 61 -4.93 2.38 4.49
C PRO A 61 -5.12 1.07 3.72
N VAL A 62 -5.91 0.11 4.23
CA VAL A 62 -6.02 -1.25 3.65
C VAL A 62 -6.41 -1.23 2.16
N PRO A 63 -7.41 -0.45 1.70
CA PRO A 63 -7.73 -0.36 0.27
C PRO A 63 -6.56 0.15 -0.58
N TYR A 64 -5.76 1.07 -0.05
CA TYR A 64 -4.57 1.61 -0.73
C TYR A 64 -3.45 0.56 -0.82
N ASN A 65 -3.20 -0.18 0.26
CA ASN A 65 -2.20 -1.26 0.32
C ASN A 65 -2.54 -2.37 -0.70
N ILE A 66 -3.82 -2.78 -0.75
CA ILE A 66 -4.32 -3.77 -1.72
C ILE A 66 -4.12 -3.26 -3.15
N PHE A 67 -4.49 -2.00 -3.42
CA PHE A 67 -4.31 -1.39 -4.74
C PHE A 67 -2.85 -1.42 -5.20
N LEU A 68 -1.90 -0.98 -4.35
CA LEU A 68 -0.49 -0.95 -4.72
C LEU A 68 0.06 -2.36 -4.93
N THR A 69 -0.34 -3.32 -4.10
CA THR A 69 0.06 -4.72 -4.23
C THR A 69 -0.37 -5.29 -5.59
N PHE A 70 -1.64 -5.09 -5.98
CA PHE A 70 -2.11 -5.51 -7.30
C PHE A 70 -1.45 -4.75 -8.45
N ALA A 71 -1.15 -3.45 -8.28
CA ALA A 71 -0.42 -2.70 -9.27
C ALA A 71 1.00 -3.26 -9.49
N VAL A 72 1.67 -3.70 -8.41
CA VAL A 72 2.96 -4.40 -8.49
C VAL A 72 2.79 -5.72 -9.23
N TRP A 73 1.84 -6.57 -8.85
CA TRP A 73 1.62 -7.86 -9.50
C TRP A 73 1.34 -7.71 -11.00
N ARG A 74 0.50 -6.73 -11.37
CA ARG A 74 0.15 -6.44 -12.76
C ARG A 74 1.34 -5.91 -13.58
N THR A 75 2.21 -5.11 -12.96
CA THR A 75 3.41 -4.58 -13.61
C THR A 75 4.49 -5.65 -13.72
N ALA A 76 4.67 -6.45 -12.68
CA ALA A 76 5.56 -7.60 -12.66
C ALA A 76 5.14 -8.66 -13.68
N GLY A 77 3.85 -8.94 -13.84
CA GLY A 77 3.32 -9.90 -14.83
C GLY A 77 3.60 -9.53 -16.29
N LYS A 78 4.00 -8.29 -16.59
CA LYS A 78 4.44 -7.86 -17.92
C LYS A 78 5.93 -8.11 -18.18
N SER A 79 6.70 -8.46 -17.14
CA SER A 79 8.13 -8.74 -17.21
C SER A 79 8.40 -10.18 -16.81
N SER A 80 9.29 -10.88 -17.51
CA SER A 80 9.73 -12.22 -17.12
C SER A 80 11.01 -12.15 -16.29
N GLY A 81 11.20 -13.11 -15.39
CA GLY A 81 12.46 -13.32 -14.67
C GLY A 81 12.37 -13.27 -13.14
N ALA A 82 13.46 -13.67 -12.49
CA ALA A 82 13.53 -13.83 -11.03
C ALA A 82 13.18 -12.56 -10.26
N LYS A 83 13.59 -11.39 -10.76
CA LYS A 83 13.28 -10.10 -10.14
C LYS A 83 11.77 -9.84 -10.04
N ALA A 84 11.00 -10.14 -11.10
CA ALA A 84 9.55 -9.95 -11.10
C ALA A 84 8.85 -10.90 -10.11
N ALA A 85 9.34 -12.15 -10.00
CA ALA A 85 8.85 -13.10 -9.02
C ALA A 85 9.14 -12.66 -7.57
N LEU A 86 10.38 -12.23 -7.29
CA LEU A 86 10.78 -11.73 -5.98
C LEU A 86 9.98 -10.51 -5.54
N MET A 87 9.72 -9.56 -6.46
CA MET A 87 8.93 -8.38 -6.16
C MET A 87 7.44 -8.69 -5.96
N THR A 88 6.90 -9.67 -6.68
CA THR A 88 5.53 -10.17 -6.46
C THR A 88 5.42 -10.80 -5.07
N LEU A 89 6.34 -11.69 -4.70
CA LEU A 89 6.39 -12.31 -3.38
C LEU A 89 6.58 -11.27 -2.28
N GLY A 90 7.53 -10.36 -2.46
CA GLY A 90 7.80 -9.27 -1.52
C GLY A 90 6.57 -8.38 -1.31
N ALA A 91 5.80 -8.09 -2.35
CA ALA A 91 4.58 -7.30 -2.23
C ALA A 91 3.49 -8.04 -1.46
N THR A 92 3.35 -9.35 -1.67
CA THR A 92 2.43 -10.20 -0.90
C THR A 92 2.82 -10.23 0.58
N LEU A 93 4.10 -10.47 0.89
CA LEU A 93 4.60 -10.50 2.25
C LEU A 93 4.46 -9.14 2.94
N TRP A 94 4.75 -8.05 2.22
CA TRP A 94 4.55 -6.70 2.72
C TRP A 94 3.08 -6.44 3.04
N LEU A 95 2.14 -6.83 2.17
CA LEU A 95 0.70 -6.64 2.40
C LEU A 95 0.24 -7.39 3.66
N ILE A 96 0.66 -8.65 3.80
CA ILE A 96 0.34 -9.44 5.00
C ILE A 96 0.89 -8.75 6.25
N LEU A 97 2.14 -8.30 6.21
CA LEU A 97 2.78 -7.62 7.32
C LEU A 97 1.99 -6.37 7.76
N VAL A 98 1.67 -5.46 6.83
CA VAL A 98 1.02 -4.18 7.18
C VAL A 98 -0.47 -4.31 7.51
N VAL A 99 -1.11 -5.44 7.20
CA VAL A 99 -2.51 -5.70 7.56
C VAL A 99 -2.62 -6.37 8.93
N VAL A 100 -1.61 -7.16 9.31
CA VAL A 100 -1.60 -7.90 10.57
C VAL A 100 -0.92 -7.12 11.71
N ALA A 101 0.03 -6.23 11.39
CA ALA A 101 0.77 -5.41 12.35
C ALA A 101 0.06 -4.10 12.70
#